data_AF-A0A2W4QX62-F1
#
_entry.id   AF-A0A2W4QX62-F1
#
_cell.length_a   1.000
_cell.length_b   1.000
_cell.length_c   1.000
_cell.angle_alpha   90.00
_cell.angle_beta   90.00
_cell.angle_gamma   90.00
#
_symmetry.space_group_name_H-M   'P 1'
#
loop_
_entity.id
_entity.type
_entity.pdbx_description
1 polymer ?
#
loop_
_entity_poly.entity_id
_entity_poly.type
_entity_poly.pdbx_seq_one_letter_code
_entity_poly.pdbx_strand_id
1 'polypeptide(L)'
;MDEYMSEHEQWQLLKRWLRANGPWIVGGVLVGVAALSGWRWWQAHLEQRALDASQRYETIVETLRRGDRARAFTLIEDLRSEHPSSPYVDQADLLAARAHVEANELDKAAERLRDVMQRTDDRQLALVARMRLARVQLAQDKPDDALATLNAVNPGAFAARYHEVRGDIYVAKGDREAALKEYRAARDAATDAVVDTELLDLKINDLLAEGANASAPPATAAN
;
A
#
# COMPACT_ATOMS: atom_id res chain seq x y z
N MET A 1 -21.25 -63.07 -22.35
CA MET A 1 -20.59 -63.25 -23.65
C MET A 1 -20.56 -61.88 -24.25
N ASP A 2 -19.54 -61.11 -23.88
CA ASP A 2 -19.35 -59.75 -24.35
C ASP A 2 -18.77 -59.83 -25.75
N GLU A 3 -19.65 -59.55 -26.70
CA GLU A 3 -19.41 -59.60 -28.12
C GLU A 3 -18.44 -58.48 -28.49
N TYR A 4 -17.21 -58.85 -28.81
CA TYR A 4 -16.23 -57.98 -29.46
C TYR A 4 -16.85 -57.50 -30.78
N MET A 5 -17.42 -56.28 -30.77
CA MET A 5 -17.87 -55.59 -31.97
C MET A 5 -16.76 -55.64 -33.03
N SER A 6 -17.08 -56.10 -34.23
CA SER A 6 -16.08 -56.20 -35.30
C SER A 6 -15.46 -54.82 -35.55
N GLU A 7 -14.14 -54.77 -35.76
CA GLU A 7 -13.41 -53.50 -35.98
C GLU A 7 -14.05 -52.62 -37.08
N HIS A 8 -14.73 -53.25 -38.04
CA HIS A 8 -15.41 -52.57 -39.13
C HIS A 8 -16.66 -51.80 -38.70
N GLU A 9 -17.45 -52.33 -37.76
CA GLU A 9 -18.65 -51.67 -37.25
C GLU A 9 -18.30 -50.51 -36.31
N GLN A 10 -17.28 -50.68 -35.48
CA GLN A 10 -16.74 -49.60 -34.64
C GLN A 10 -16.27 -48.41 -35.48
N TRP A 11 -15.62 -48.69 -36.62
CA TRP A 11 -15.16 -47.66 -37.54
C TRP A 11 -16.29 -46.88 -38.24
N GLN A 12 -17.37 -47.59 -38.61
CA GLN A 12 -18.55 -46.97 -39.22
C GLN A 12 -19.29 -46.05 -38.22
N LEU A 13 -19.43 -46.48 -36.97
CA LEU A 13 -20.03 -45.69 -35.89
C LEU A 13 -19.23 -44.41 -35.62
N LEU A 14 -17.90 -44.52 -35.53
CA LEU A 14 -17.02 -43.37 -35.35
C LEU A 14 -17.12 -42.37 -36.51
N LYS A 15 -17.12 -42.86 -37.76
CA LYS A 15 -17.28 -42.00 -38.95
C LYS A 15 -18.61 -41.25 -38.95
N ARG A 16 -19.71 -41.91 -38.58
CA ARG A 16 -21.04 -41.29 -38.53
C ARG A 16 -21.11 -40.26 -37.41
N TRP A 17 -20.59 -40.59 -36.23
CA TRP A 17 -20.53 -39.66 -35.09
C TRP A 17 -19.70 -38.41 -35.43
N LEU A 18 -18.53 -38.58 -36.04
CA LEU A 18 -17.67 -37.47 -36.40
C LEU A 18 -18.27 -36.61 -37.52
N ARG A 19 -18.98 -37.21 -38.48
CA ARG A 19 -19.68 -36.44 -39.52
C ARG A 19 -20.88 -35.66 -38.98
N ALA A 20 -21.57 -36.20 -37.96
CA ALA A 20 -22.68 -35.52 -37.30
C ALA A 20 -22.21 -34.40 -36.35
N ASN A 21 -21.11 -34.60 -35.62
CA ASN A 21 -20.60 -33.65 -34.63
C ASN A 21 -19.46 -32.76 -35.14
N GLY A 22 -18.89 -33.04 -36.31
CA GLY A 22 -17.76 -32.33 -36.89
C GLY A 22 -17.93 -30.81 -36.93
N PRO A 23 -19.08 -30.26 -37.36
CA PRO A 23 -19.32 -28.82 -37.31
C PRO A 23 -19.26 -28.24 -35.89
N TRP A 24 -19.76 -28.96 -34.88
CA TRP A 24 -19.72 -28.54 -33.47
C TRP A 24 -18.31 -28.63 -32.88
N ILE A 25 -17.53 -29.66 -33.24
CA ILE A 25 -16.13 -29.79 -32.82
C ILE A 25 -15.32 -28.63 -33.41
N VAL A 26 -15.47 -28.35 -34.71
CA VAL A 26 -14.80 -27.22 -35.37
C VAL A 26 -15.23 -25.89 -34.75
N GLY A 27 -16.52 -25.71 -34.51
CA GLY A 27 -17.06 -24.53 -33.82
C GLY A 27 -16.46 -24.35 -32.42
N GLY A 28 -16.40 -25.42 -31.62
CA GLY A 28 -15.80 -25.41 -30.30
C GLY A 28 -14.31 -25.06 -30.32
N VAL A 29 -13.55 -25.63 -31.26
CA VAL A 29 -12.12 -25.32 -31.44
C VAL A 29 -11.93 -23.86 -31.83
N LEU A 30 -12.73 -23.33 -32.77
CA LEU A 30 -12.63 -21.92 -33.20
C LEU A 30 -12.94 -20.96 -32.03
N VAL A 31 -13.99 -21.24 -31.26
CA VAL A 31 -14.32 -20.45 -30.06
C VAL A 31 -13.18 -20.54 -29.03
N GLY A 32 -12.62 -21.74 -28.80
CA GLY A 32 -11.50 -21.93 -27.90
C GLY A 32 -10.25 -21.13 -28.31
N VAL A 33 -9.90 -21.14 -29.60
CA VAL A 33 -8.78 -20.35 -30.13
C VAL A 33 -9.06 -18.85 -29.98
N ALA A 34 -10.26 -18.38 -30.32
CA ALA A 34 -10.62 -16.97 -30.17
C ALA A 34 -10.53 -16.49 -28.71
N ALA A 35 -11.05 -17.30 -27.77
CA ALA A 35 -10.98 -16.99 -26.35
C ALA A 35 -9.53 -16.94 -25.84
N LEU A 36 -8.70 -17.92 -26.22
CA LEU A 36 -7.28 -17.96 -25.83
C LEU A 36 -6.48 -16.79 -26.42
N SER A 37 -6.67 -16.48 -27.70
CA SER A 37 -5.99 -15.35 -28.35
C SER A 37 -6.43 -14.02 -27.74
N GLY A 38 -7.72 -13.83 -27.47
CA GLY A 38 -8.23 -12.64 -26.79
C GLY A 38 -7.65 -12.47 -25.39
N TRP A 39 -7.61 -13.55 -24.59
CA TRP A 39 -7.00 -13.53 -23.26
C TRP A 39 -5.50 -13.20 -23.32
N ARG A 40 -4.75 -13.81 -24.24
CA ARG A 40 -3.31 -13.53 -24.41
C ARG A 40 -3.04 -12.10 -24.83
N TRP A 41 -3.84 -11.55 -25.75
CA TRP A 41 -3.74 -10.15 -26.16
C TRP A 41 -4.02 -9.21 -24.98
N TRP A 42 -5.07 -9.50 -24.20
CA TRP A 42 -5.41 -8.73 -23.00
C TRP A 42 -4.27 -8.76 -21.96
N GLN A 43 -3.71 -9.93 -21.67
CA GLN A 43 -2.59 -10.08 -20.74
C GLN A 43 -1.35 -9.30 -21.22
N ALA A 44 -1.00 -9.42 -22.51
CA ALA A 44 0.11 -8.67 -23.08
C ALA A 44 -0.12 -7.15 -23.01
N HIS A 45 -1.36 -6.69 -23.20
CA HIS A 45 -1.69 -5.28 -23.05
C HIS A 45 -1.53 -4.78 -21.61
N LEU A 46 -1.98 -5.56 -20.61
CA LEU A 46 -1.77 -5.23 -19.19
C LEU A 46 -0.28 -5.16 -18.84
N GLU A 47 0.51 -6.14 -19.30
CA GLU A 47 1.95 -6.18 -19.07
C GLU A 47 2.68 -4.99 -19.69
N GLN A 48 2.34 -4.63 -20.93
CA GLN A 48 2.90 -3.45 -21.60
C GLN A 48 2.56 -2.16 -20.85
N ARG A 49 1.32 -2.01 -20.35
CA ARG A 49 0.94 -0.83 -19.56
C ARG A 49 1.66 -0.76 -18.21
N ALA A 50 1.95 -1.89 -17.59
CA ALA A 50 2.73 -1.95 -16.36
C ALA A 50 4.20 -1.57 -16.59
N LEU A 51 4.80 -2.05 -17.70
CA LEU A 51 6.16 -1.71 -18.10
C LEU A 51 6.32 -0.22 -18.44
N ASP A 52 5.37 0.37 -19.17
CA ASP A 52 5.43 1.80 -19.49
C ASP A 52 5.32 2.66 -18.22
N ALA A 53 4.38 2.32 -17.32
CA ALA A 53 4.24 3.01 -16.04
C ALA A 53 5.50 2.89 -15.16
N SER A 54 6.17 1.73 -15.16
CA SER A 54 7.41 1.53 -14.40
C SER A 54 8.55 2.38 -14.93
N GLN A 55 8.73 2.45 -16.25
CA GLN A 55 9.77 3.27 -16.89
C GLN A 55 9.57 4.77 -16.62
N ARG A 56 8.32 5.23 -16.64
CA ARG A 56 7.97 6.61 -16.26
C ARG A 56 8.31 6.88 -14.80
N TYR A 57 7.97 5.95 -13.90
CA TYR A 57 8.31 6.05 -12.49
C TYR A 57 9.83 6.10 -12.25
N GLU A 58 10.61 5.26 -12.91
CA GLU A 58 12.08 5.30 -12.85
C GLU A 58 12.61 6.66 -13.33
N THR A 59 12.02 7.22 -14.38
CA THR A 59 12.37 8.55 -14.89
C THR A 59 12.05 9.65 -13.87
N ILE A 60 10.91 9.56 -13.17
CA ILE A 60 10.56 10.47 -12.07
C ILE A 60 11.62 10.42 -10.96
N VAL A 61 11.98 9.21 -10.52
CA VAL A 61 12.98 9.00 -9.47
C VAL A 61 14.33 9.61 -9.85
N GLU A 62 14.81 9.35 -11.07
CA GLU A 62 16.07 9.89 -11.55
C GLU A 62 16.03 11.42 -11.71
N THR A 63 14.90 11.97 -12.16
CA THR A 63 14.70 13.42 -12.32
C THR A 63 14.72 14.12 -10.96
N LEU A 64 14.05 13.56 -9.95
CA LEU A 64 14.14 14.05 -8.56
C LEU A 64 15.56 13.93 -8.01
N ARG A 65 16.27 12.83 -8.28
CA ARG A 65 17.67 12.63 -7.84
C ARG A 65 18.62 13.69 -8.41
N ARG A 66 18.35 14.18 -9.61
CA ARG A 66 19.09 15.29 -10.25
C ARG A 66 18.69 16.67 -9.74
N GLY A 67 17.68 16.77 -8.88
CA GLY A 67 17.18 18.04 -8.34
C GLY A 67 16.21 18.78 -9.25
N ASP A 68 15.80 18.21 -10.39
CA ASP A 68 14.86 18.84 -11.32
C ASP A 68 13.40 18.60 -10.86
N ARG A 69 13.05 19.26 -9.76
CA ARG A 69 11.75 19.09 -9.11
C ARG A 69 10.59 19.44 -10.05
N ALA A 70 10.67 20.56 -10.77
CA ALA A 70 9.59 21.01 -11.64
C ALA A 70 9.24 19.97 -12.71
N ARG A 71 10.27 19.43 -13.39
CA ARG A 71 10.06 18.39 -14.40
C ARG A 71 9.54 17.09 -13.78
N ALA A 72 10.04 16.70 -12.62
CA ALA A 72 9.53 15.51 -11.93
C ALA A 72 8.03 15.63 -11.64
N PHE A 73 7.55 16.79 -11.19
CA PHE A 73 6.12 17.02 -10.95
C PHE A 73 5.29 16.94 -12.24
N THR A 74 5.78 17.45 -13.37
CA THR A 74 5.12 17.25 -14.67
C THR A 74 4.98 15.76 -14.99
N LEU A 75 6.07 14.99 -14.86
CA LEU A 75 6.06 13.55 -15.12
C LEU A 75 5.13 12.77 -14.18
N ILE A 76 4.97 13.22 -12.93
CA ILE A 76 4.04 12.62 -11.97
C ILE A 76 2.60 12.84 -12.43
N GLU A 77 2.23 14.04 -12.88
CA GLU A 77 0.88 14.29 -13.40
C GLU A 77 0.61 13.55 -14.72
N ASP A 78 1.62 13.44 -15.60
CA ASP A 78 1.53 12.63 -16.81
C ASP A 78 1.25 11.16 -16.44
N LEU A 79 1.99 10.60 -15.48
CA LEU A 79 1.77 9.23 -14.99
C LEU A 79 0.36 9.05 -14.39
N ARG A 80 -0.14 10.01 -13.62
CA ARG A 80 -1.51 10.00 -13.07
C ARG A 80 -2.56 9.98 -14.17
N SER A 81 -2.37 10.78 -15.21
CA SER A 81 -3.34 10.91 -16.31
C SER A 81 -3.32 9.71 -17.26
N GLU A 82 -2.13 9.19 -17.59
CA GLU A 82 -1.95 8.12 -18.57
C GLU A 82 -2.10 6.72 -17.96
N HIS A 83 -1.80 6.55 -16.67
CA HIS A 83 -1.86 5.26 -15.96
C HIS A 83 -2.58 5.36 -14.60
N PRO A 84 -3.80 5.90 -14.52
CA PRO A 84 -4.48 6.23 -13.26
C PRO A 84 -4.69 5.04 -12.31
N SER A 85 -4.77 3.82 -12.85
CA SER A 85 -4.95 2.58 -12.08
C SER A 85 -3.63 1.87 -11.74
N SER A 86 -2.48 2.47 -12.07
CA SER A 86 -1.18 1.85 -11.85
C SER A 86 -0.72 2.03 -10.39
N PRO A 87 -0.17 1.00 -9.74
CA PRO A 87 0.42 1.14 -8.40
C PRO A 87 1.59 2.13 -8.37
N TYR A 88 2.22 2.40 -9.52
CA TYR A 88 3.26 3.41 -9.64
C TYR A 88 2.76 4.83 -9.42
N VAL A 89 1.46 5.09 -9.60
CA VAL A 89 0.86 6.39 -9.27
C VAL A 89 0.95 6.65 -7.77
N ASP A 90 0.62 5.67 -6.94
CA ASP A 90 0.69 5.82 -5.48
C ASP A 90 2.14 6.03 -5.02
N GLN A 91 3.08 5.31 -5.63
CA GLN A 91 4.51 5.51 -5.35
C GLN A 91 4.99 6.91 -5.77
N ALA A 92 4.55 7.39 -6.93
CA ALA A 92 4.86 8.72 -7.41
C ALA A 92 4.28 9.82 -6.51
N ASP A 93 3.03 9.68 -6.06
CA ASP A 93 2.40 10.60 -5.10
C ASP A 93 3.12 10.60 -3.74
N LEU A 94 3.62 9.45 -3.28
CA LEU A 94 4.45 9.38 -2.06
C LEU A 94 5.80 10.08 -2.23
N LEU A 95 6.43 10.00 -3.40
CA LEU A 95 7.64 10.77 -3.73
C LEU A 95 7.36 12.26 -3.81
N ALA A 96 6.24 12.66 -4.46
CA ALA A 96 5.79 14.05 -4.50
C ALA A 96 5.59 14.61 -3.09
N ALA A 97 4.91 13.86 -2.21
CA ALA A 97 4.72 14.24 -0.82
C ALA A 97 6.05 14.48 -0.10
N ARG A 98 7.02 13.56 -0.27
CA ARG A 98 8.37 13.73 0.28
C ARG A 98 9.04 15.01 -0.25
N ALA A 99 9.04 15.22 -1.57
CA ALA A 99 9.63 16.40 -2.18
C ALA A 99 8.96 17.70 -1.71
N HIS A 100 7.65 17.68 -1.42
CA HIS A 100 6.96 18.80 -0.79
C HIS A 100 7.41 19.04 0.65
N VAL A 101 7.57 17.98 1.46
CA VAL A 101 8.10 18.11 2.84
C VAL A 101 9.51 18.69 2.83
N GLU A 102 10.39 18.19 1.96
CA GLU A 102 11.77 18.69 1.83
C GLU A 102 11.82 20.17 1.42
N ALA A 103 10.82 20.64 0.67
CA ALA A 103 10.64 22.03 0.28
C ALA A 103 9.83 22.87 1.31
N ASN A 104 9.49 22.31 2.47
CA ASN A 104 8.61 22.92 3.48
C ASN A 104 7.20 23.29 2.98
N GLU A 105 6.73 22.66 1.90
CA GLU A 105 5.40 22.84 1.31
C GLU A 105 4.40 21.86 1.93
N LEU A 106 4.23 21.95 3.26
CA LEU A 106 3.53 20.92 4.04
C LEU A 106 2.07 20.70 3.63
N ASP A 107 1.36 21.75 3.19
CA ASP A 107 -0.04 21.62 2.74
C ASP A 107 -0.16 20.72 1.52
N LYS A 108 0.74 20.86 0.54
CA LYS A 108 0.77 20.02 -0.66
C LYS A 108 1.20 18.59 -0.33
N ALA A 109 2.14 18.43 0.62
CA ALA A 109 2.50 17.10 1.11
C ALA A 109 1.31 16.39 1.76
N ALA A 110 0.54 17.10 2.60
CA ALA A 110 -0.64 16.57 3.25
C ALA A 110 -1.73 16.18 2.24
N GLU A 111 -1.92 16.98 1.18
CA GLU A 111 -2.84 16.66 0.07
C GLU A 111 -2.45 15.34 -0.61
N ARG A 112 -1.20 15.21 -1.06
CA ARG A 112 -0.73 13.97 -1.71
C ARG A 112 -0.87 12.74 -0.84
N LEU A 113 -0.52 12.85 0.45
CA LEU A 113 -0.63 11.73 1.39
C LEU A 113 -2.09 11.36 1.68
N ARG A 114 -2.99 12.35 1.76
CA ARG A 114 -4.42 12.12 1.91
C ARG A 114 -5.00 11.40 0.69
N ASP A 115 -4.63 11.84 -0.50
CA ASP A 115 -5.05 11.22 -1.76
C ASP A 115 -4.64 9.74 -1.81
N VAL A 116 -3.36 9.44 -1.54
CA VAL A 116 -2.89 8.04 -1.50
C VAL A 116 -3.61 7.23 -0.43
N MET A 117 -3.76 7.77 0.78
CA MET A 117 -4.46 7.12 1.90
C MET A 117 -5.90 6.74 1.54
N GLN A 118 -6.59 7.56 0.74
CA GLN A 118 -8.01 7.37 0.40
C GLN A 118 -8.22 6.55 -0.88
N ARG A 119 -7.30 6.66 -1.85
CA ARG A 119 -7.47 6.07 -3.19
C ARG A 119 -6.86 4.68 -3.34
N THR A 120 -5.80 4.36 -2.60
CA THR A 120 -5.07 3.10 -2.80
C THR A 120 -5.89 1.87 -2.37
N ASP A 121 -5.82 0.79 -3.15
CA ASP A 121 -6.39 -0.51 -2.80
C ASP A 121 -5.48 -1.30 -1.84
N ASP A 122 -4.22 -0.89 -1.71
CA ASP A 122 -3.27 -1.50 -0.77
C ASP A 122 -3.49 -0.96 0.65
N ARG A 123 -4.14 -1.78 1.48
CA ARG A 123 -4.42 -1.46 2.88
C ARG A 123 -3.17 -1.12 3.69
N GLN A 124 -2.03 -1.76 3.43
CA GLN A 124 -0.79 -1.47 4.15
C GLN A 124 -0.22 -0.13 3.68
N LEU A 125 -0.27 0.15 2.38
CA LEU A 125 0.14 1.45 1.84
C LEU A 125 -0.72 2.60 2.39
N ALA A 126 -2.03 2.40 2.52
CA ALA A 126 -2.93 3.36 3.14
C ALA A 126 -2.52 3.67 4.60
N LEU A 127 -2.10 2.66 5.36
CA LEU A 127 -1.59 2.86 6.73
C LEU A 127 -0.28 3.64 6.75
N VAL A 128 0.62 3.40 5.80
CA VAL A 128 1.88 4.16 5.66
C VAL A 128 1.58 5.63 5.31
N ALA A 129 0.71 5.87 4.33
CA ALA A 129 0.32 7.22 3.91
C ALA A 129 -0.37 7.98 5.06
N ARG A 130 -1.27 7.33 5.80
CA ARG A 130 -1.93 7.88 6.99
C ARG A 130 -0.94 8.28 8.09
N MET A 131 0.02 7.40 8.41
CA MET A 131 1.04 7.70 9.41
C MET A 131 1.92 8.89 8.99
N ARG A 132 2.32 8.93 7.72
CA ARG A 132 3.10 10.06 7.17
C ARG A 132 2.27 11.35 7.17
N LEU A 133 0.97 11.27 6.86
CA LEU A 133 0.06 12.41 6.92
C LEU A 133 0.00 13.00 8.34
N ALA A 134 -0.12 12.15 9.36
CA ALA A 134 -0.10 12.59 10.76
C ALA A 134 1.20 13.30 11.14
N ARG A 135 2.37 12.81 10.67
CA ARG A 135 3.65 13.50 10.87
C ARG A 135 3.70 14.86 10.18
N VAL A 136 3.14 14.97 8.97
CA VAL A 136 3.04 16.25 8.26
C VAL A 136 2.11 17.21 9.00
N GLN A 137 0.94 16.74 9.45
CA GLN A 137 0.01 17.54 10.26
C GLN A 137 0.65 18.02 11.57
N LEU A 138 1.45 17.18 12.22
CA LEU A 138 2.23 17.57 13.39
C LEU A 138 3.23 18.68 13.05
N ALA A 139 3.96 18.56 11.93
CA ALA A 139 4.87 19.60 11.46
C ALA A 139 4.15 20.90 11.03
N GLN A 140 2.85 20.82 10.73
CA GLN A 140 1.97 21.97 10.48
C GLN A 140 1.41 22.60 11.77
N ASP A 141 1.86 22.17 12.95
CA ASP A 141 1.33 22.60 14.24
C ASP A 141 -0.17 22.25 14.42
N LYS A 142 -0.59 21.10 13.88
CA LYS A 142 -1.97 20.56 13.97
C LYS A 142 -1.99 19.22 14.71
N PRO A 143 -1.61 19.16 15.99
CA PRO A 143 -1.51 17.91 16.73
C PRO A 143 -2.87 17.19 16.91
N ASP A 144 -3.97 17.92 17.03
CA ASP A 144 -5.31 17.32 17.15
C ASP A 144 -5.73 16.61 15.85
N ASP A 145 -5.50 17.23 14.70
CA ASP A 145 -5.76 16.62 13.39
C ASP A 145 -4.88 15.39 13.16
N ALA A 146 -3.61 15.47 13.57
CA ALA A 146 -2.66 14.35 13.50
C ALA A 146 -3.14 13.16 14.33
N LEU A 147 -3.58 13.41 15.57
CA LEU A 147 -4.08 12.37 16.47
C LEU A 147 -5.37 11.73 15.94
N ALA A 148 -6.30 12.55 15.44
CA ALA A 148 -7.54 12.07 14.82
C ALA A 148 -7.25 11.20 13.59
N THR A 149 -6.26 11.60 12.77
CA THR A 149 -5.83 10.85 11.58
C THR A 149 -5.33 9.46 11.93
N LEU A 150 -4.56 9.30 13.02
CA LEU A 150 -4.05 7.99 13.47
C LEU A 150 -5.12 7.14 14.14
N ASN A 151 -6.01 7.74 14.93
CA ASN A 151 -7.03 7.02 15.71
C ASN A 151 -8.19 6.48 14.86
N ALA A 152 -8.29 6.89 13.60
CA ALA A 152 -9.35 6.46 12.69
C ALA A 152 -9.27 4.98 12.25
N VAL A 153 -8.20 4.26 12.63
CA VAL A 153 -7.96 2.89 12.16
C VAL A 153 -7.26 2.03 13.21
N ASN A 154 -7.45 0.72 13.13
CA ASN A 154 -6.57 -0.24 13.80
C ASN A 154 -5.31 -0.49 12.93
N PRO A 155 -4.11 -0.15 13.43
CA PRO A 155 -2.88 -0.28 12.65
C PRO A 155 -2.34 -1.72 12.54
N GLY A 156 -2.85 -2.68 13.32
CA GLY A 156 -2.38 -4.07 13.30
C GLY A 156 -0.86 -4.17 13.47
N ALA A 157 -0.16 -4.75 12.49
CA ALA A 157 1.29 -4.86 12.50
C ALA A 157 2.05 -3.51 12.54
N PHE A 158 1.39 -2.39 12.21
CA PHE A 158 1.97 -1.04 12.30
C PHE A 158 1.80 -0.40 13.68
N ALA A 159 1.27 -1.12 14.68
CA ALA A 159 0.97 -0.58 16.00
C ALA A 159 2.17 0.14 16.63
N ALA A 160 3.36 -0.47 16.62
CA ALA A 160 4.56 0.13 17.19
C ALA A 160 4.87 1.51 16.59
N ARG A 161 4.81 1.64 15.27
CA ARG A 161 5.02 2.91 14.55
C ARG A 161 3.93 3.93 14.82
N TYR A 162 2.67 3.50 14.92
CA TYR A 162 1.54 4.39 15.23
C TYR A 162 1.61 4.90 16.67
N HIS A 163 2.02 4.06 17.61
CA HIS A 163 2.28 4.46 19.00
C HIS A 163 3.44 5.46 19.08
N GLU A 164 4.54 5.23 18.35
CA GLU A 164 5.66 6.18 18.27
C GLU A 164 5.19 7.57 17.84
N VAL A 165 4.43 7.67 16.75
CA VAL A 165 3.94 8.97 16.25
C VAL A 165 2.91 9.61 17.20
N ARG A 166 2.04 8.81 17.84
CA ARG A 166 1.14 9.34 18.88
C ARG A 166 1.90 9.93 20.06
N GLY A 167 2.99 9.29 20.48
CA GLY A 167 3.87 9.84 21.51
C GLY A 167 4.42 11.19 21.09
N ASP A 168 4.95 11.32 19.86
CA ASP A 168 5.47 12.58 19.33
C ASP A 168 4.39 13.69 19.30
N ILE A 169 3.15 13.32 18.95
CA ILE A 169 2.01 14.24 18.96
C ILE A 169 1.70 14.71 20.39
N TYR A 170 1.69 13.81 21.38
CA TYR A 170 1.43 14.19 22.77
C TYR A 170 2.55 15.04 23.38
N VAL A 171 3.80 14.80 22.99
CA VAL A 171 4.92 15.70 23.35
C VAL A 171 4.65 17.11 22.84
N ALA A 172 4.26 17.26 21.57
CA ALA A 172 3.94 18.58 21.00
C ALA A 172 2.73 19.26 21.69
N LYS A 173 1.80 18.48 22.24
CA LYS A 173 0.68 18.99 23.05
C LYS A 173 1.07 19.34 24.50
N GLY A 174 2.29 18.99 24.93
CA GLY A 174 2.74 19.13 26.32
C GLY A 174 2.19 18.06 27.27
N ASP A 175 1.50 17.04 26.77
CA ASP A 175 0.97 15.94 27.58
C ASP A 175 2.00 14.82 27.71
N ARG A 176 2.92 15.01 28.65
CA ARG A 176 4.05 14.11 28.89
C ARG A 176 3.62 12.72 29.36
N GLU A 177 2.53 12.62 30.13
CA GLU A 177 2.05 11.33 30.64
C GLU A 177 1.46 10.50 29.50
N ALA A 178 0.66 11.11 28.64
CA ALA A 178 0.14 10.43 27.44
C ALA A 178 1.27 10.07 26.48
N ALA A 179 2.26 10.96 26.29
CA ALA A 179 3.43 10.67 25.46
C ALA A 179 4.21 9.45 25.96
N LEU A 180 4.51 9.40 27.26
CA LEU A 180 5.22 8.29 27.89
C LEU A 180 4.45 6.97 27.74
N LYS A 181 3.12 7.00 27.92
CA LYS A 181 2.26 5.84 27.72
C LYS A 181 2.35 5.32 26.28
N GLU A 182 2.27 6.20 25.30
CA GLU A 182 2.34 5.82 23.89
C GLU A 182 3.74 5.29 23.51
N TYR A 183 4.83 5.91 23.97
CA TYR A 183 6.17 5.39 23.69
C TYR A 183 6.43 4.01 24.33
N ARG A 184 5.92 3.77 25.54
CA ARG A 184 5.97 2.42 26.15
C ARG A 184 5.19 1.41 25.32
N ALA A 185 3.98 1.76 24.89
CA ALA A 185 3.19 0.90 24.01
C ALA A 185 3.88 0.67 22.65
N ALA A 186 4.61 1.66 22.12
CA ALA A 186 5.42 1.51 20.93
C ALA A 186 6.54 0.49 21.12
N ARG A 187 7.22 0.55 22.28
CA ARG A 187 8.29 -0.36 22.67
C ARG A 187 7.77 -1.78 22.88
N ASP A 188 6.65 -1.94 23.58
CA ASP A 188 6.04 -3.25 23.86
C ASP A 188 5.55 -3.94 22.58
N ALA A 189 5.07 -3.16 21.61
CA ALA A 189 4.64 -3.66 20.30
C ALA A 189 5.79 -3.82 19.29
N ALA A 190 7.01 -3.39 19.63
CA ALA A 190 8.14 -3.46 18.72
C ALA A 190 8.60 -4.91 18.57
N THR A 191 8.57 -5.40 17.33
CA THR A 191 9.38 -6.54 16.92
C THR A 191 10.64 -6.01 16.24
N ASP A 192 11.76 -6.72 16.37
CA ASP A 192 13.04 -6.31 15.78
C ASP A 192 12.88 -5.86 14.31
N ALA A 193 13.54 -4.76 13.96
CA ALA A 193 13.51 -4.04 12.67
C ALA A 193 12.28 -3.15 12.34
N VAL A 194 11.23 -3.10 13.17
CA VAL A 194 10.06 -2.26 12.86
C VAL A 194 10.21 -0.83 13.36
N VAL A 195 10.77 -0.61 14.56
CA VAL A 195 11.01 0.72 15.17
C VAL A 195 12.42 0.78 15.72
N ASP A 196 13.00 1.99 15.77
CA ASP A 196 14.28 2.22 16.45
C ASP A 196 14.04 2.19 17.97
N THR A 197 14.31 1.04 18.57
CA THR A 197 14.10 0.83 20.01
C THR A 197 15.06 1.66 20.86
N GLU A 198 16.26 1.98 20.36
CA GLU A 198 17.21 2.82 21.08
C GLU A 198 16.71 4.26 21.14
N LEU A 199 16.19 4.78 20.03
CA LEU A 199 15.57 6.11 20.01
C LEU A 199 14.31 6.17 20.90
N LEU A 200 13.48 5.14 20.90
CA LEU A 200 12.32 5.06 21.81
C LEU A 200 12.74 5.12 23.27
N ASP A 201 13.82 4.41 23.63
CA ASP A 201 14.34 4.38 25.00
C ASP A 201 14.84 5.75 25.43
N LEU A 202 15.51 6.48 24.54
CA LEU A 202 15.92 7.86 24.78
C LEU A 202 14.72 8.76 25.04
N LYS A 203 13.67 8.70 24.19
CA LYS A 203 12.43 9.48 24.37
C LYS A 203 11.72 9.16 25.69
N ILE A 204 11.67 7.88 26.07
CA ILE A 204 11.09 7.43 27.35
C ILE A 204 11.88 8.01 28.52
N ASN A 205 13.21 7.89 28.49
CA ASN A 205 14.06 8.34 29.59
C ASN A 205 14.04 9.87 29.75
N ASP A 206 13.98 10.61 28.65
CA ASP A 206 13.83 12.06 28.66
C ASP A 206 12.55 12.49 29.40
N LEU A 207 11.41 11.90 29.04
CA LEU A 207 10.14 12.17 29.73
C LEU A 207 10.16 11.80 31.22
N LEU A 208 10.82 10.70 31.58
CA LEU A 208 10.99 10.30 32.99
C LEU A 208 11.85 11.31 33.76
N ALA A 209 12.92 11.82 33.15
CA ALA A 209 13.77 12.85 33.74
C ALA A 209 13.02 14.18 33.94
N GLU A 210 12.07 14.49 33.06
CA GLU A 210 11.15 15.63 33.17
C GLU A 210 10.00 15.41 34.17
N GLY A 211 9.97 14.27 34.88
CA GLY A 211 9.02 13.97 35.94
C GLY A 211 7.70 13.34 35.48
N ALA A 212 7.60 12.89 34.23
CA ALA A 212 6.43 12.16 33.76
C ALA A 212 6.31 10.80 34.47
N ASN A 213 5.24 10.60 35.24
CA ASN A 213 4.98 9.34 35.92
C ASN A 213 3.74 8.69 35.33
N ALA A 214 3.90 7.86 34.29
CA ALA A 214 2.80 7.05 33.80
C ALA A 214 2.49 5.97 34.86
N SER A 215 1.42 6.20 35.62
CA SER A 215 0.82 5.23 36.54
C SER A 215 0.63 3.91 35.79
N ALA A 216 1.26 2.83 36.27
CA ALA A 216 1.00 1.49 35.76
C ALA A 216 -0.51 1.20 35.89
N PRO A 217 -1.16 0.52 34.93
CA PRO A 217 -2.53 0.07 35.12
C PRO A 217 -2.61 -0.74 36.42
N PRO A 218 -3.65 -0.54 37.26
CA PRO A 218 -3.75 -1.24 38.52
C PRO A 218 -3.71 -2.75 38.24
N ALA A 219 -2.80 -3.45 38.91
CA ALA A 219 -2.83 -4.90 38.97
C ALA A 219 -4.22 -5.29 39.46
N THR A 220 -5.01 -5.92 38.59
CA THR A 220 -6.27 -6.53 38.97
C THR A 220 -5.99 -7.51 40.11
N ALA A 221 -6.35 -7.11 41.33
CA ALA A 221 -6.43 -8.01 42.46
C ALA A 221 -7.46 -9.08 42.10
N ALA A 222 -6.97 -10.30 41.89
CA ALA A 222 -7.80 -11.47 41.85
C ALA A 222 -8.45 -11.64 43.22
N ASN A 223 -9.78 -11.57 43.26
CA ASN A 223 -10.63 -12.14 44.31
C ASN A 223 -11.36 -13.34 43.71
#